data_AF-W8PKM9-F1
#
_entry.id   AF-W8PKM9-F1
#
_cell.length_a   1.000
_cell.length_b   1.000
_cell.length_c   1.000
_cell.angle_alpha   90.00
_cell.angle_beta   90.00
_cell.angle_gamma   90.00
#
_symmetry.space_group_name_H-M   'P 1'
#
loop_
_entity.id
_entity.type
_entity.pdbx_description
1 polymer ?
#
loop_
_entity_poly.entity_id
_entity_poly.type
_entity_poly.pdbx_seq_one_letter_code
_entity_poly.pdbx_strand_id
1 'polypeptide(L)'
;ECSTQSTGLSSCKSYDSVLALPAALQATRALMVVSIVLGFIALLVATMGMKCTNCGGDDKVKKARIAMTGGIVFIVAGLAALVACSWIAHDIITDFYNPYTPTNA
;
A
#
# COMPACT_ATOMS: atom_id res chain seq x y z
N GLU A 1 -2.98 -5.50 17.39
CA GLU A 1 -3.49 -4.30 18.08
C GLU A 1 -2.61 -3.99 19.25
N CYS A 2 -2.45 -2.71 19.58
CA CYS A 2 -1.76 -2.29 20.78
C CYS A 2 -2.70 -1.42 21.57
N SER A 3 -2.89 -1.76 22.85
CA SER A 3 -3.69 -0.98 23.79
C SER A 3 -2.81 -0.55 24.93
N THR A 4 -2.92 0.71 25.32
CA THR A 4 -2.23 1.23 26.50
C THR A 4 -3.16 1.05 27.70
N GLN A 5 -2.73 0.25 28.67
CA GLN A 5 -3.47 0.09 29.91
C GLN A 5 -3.25 1.30 30.82
N SER A 6 -4.20 1.62 31.70
CA SER A 6 -4.13 2.79 32.60
C SER A 6 -2.92 2.79 33.55
N THR A 7 -2.26 1.64 33.72
CA THR A 7 -0.99 1.46 34.43
C THR A 7 0.24 1.97 33.65
N GLY A 8 0.04 2.53 32.45
CA GLY A 8 1.12 2.99 31.56
C GLY A 8 1.79 1.87 30.79
N LEU A 9 1.30 0.63 30.91
CA LEU A 9 1.85 -0.52 30.22
C LEU A 9 1.19 -0.65 28.83
N SER A 10 1.99 -0.49 27.77
CA SER A 10 1.56 -0.75 26.40
C SER A 10 1.70 -2.24 26.09
N SER A 11 0.57 -2.94 25.95
CA SER A 11 0.56 -4.34 25.56
C SER A 11 0.15 -4.47 24.09
N CYS A 12 1.06 -4.98 23.26
CA CYS A 12 0.79 -5.26 21.86
C CYS A 12 0.48 -6.74 21.69
N LYS A 13 -0.71 -7.03 21.14
CA LYS A 13 -1.09 -8.39 20.73
C LYS A 13 -1.08 -8.48 19.21
N SER A 14 -0.22 -9.34 18.69
CA SER A 14 -0.25 -9.76 17.29
C SER A 14 -1.62 -10.38 16.99
N TYR A 15 -2.20 -10.10 15.83
CA TYR A 15 -3.43 -10.78 15.43
C TYR A 15 -3.12 -12.24 15.15
N ASP A 16 -3.72 -13.15 15.92
CA ASP A 16 -3.48 -14.60 15.85
C ASP A 16 -4.04 -15.25 14.56
N SER A 17 -4.95 -14.58 13.83
CA SER A 17 -5.55 -15.14 12.61
C SER A 17 -6.10 -14.07 11.66
N VAL A 18 -5.94 -14.31 10.34
CA VAL A 18 -6.45 -13.47 9.25
C VAL A 18 -7.99 -13.40 9.23
N LEU A 19 -8.66 -14.35 9.90
CA LEU A 19 -10.11 -14.54 9.92
C LEU A 19 -10.82 -13.86 11.11
N ALA A 20 -10.06 -13.35 12.08
CA ALA A 20 -10.59 -12.61 13.25
C ALA A 20 -10.54 -11.08 13.03
N LEU A 21 -10.20 -10.64 11.82
CA LEU A 21 -9.96 -9.26 11.46
C LEU A 21 -11.05 -8.78 10.49
N PRO A 22 -11.66 -7.60 10.66
CA PRO A 22 -12.70 -7.11 9.77
C PRO A 22 -12.23 -7.10 8.31
N ALA A 23 -13.09 -7.53 7.39
CA ALA A 23 -12.75 -7.76 5.97
C ALA A 23 -12.13 -6.53 5.28
N ALA A 24 -12.48 -5.32 5.72
CA ALA A 24 -11.89 -4.06 5.27
C ALA A 24 -10.38 -3.96 5.54
N LEU A 25 -9.92 -4.43 6.72
CA LEU A 25 -8.50 -4.45 7.07
C LEU A 25 -7.73 -5.47 6.22
N GLN A 26 -8.35 -6.61 5.91
CA GLN A 26 -7.72 -7.64 5.08
C GLN A 26 -7.57 -7.19 3.63
N ALA A 27 -8.61 -6.56 3.06
CA ALA A 27 -8.57 -5.98 1.72
C ALA A 27 -7.47 -4.91 1.60
N THR A 28 -7.34 -4.06 2.61
CA THR A 28 -6.32 -3.00 2.61
C THR A 28 -4.90 -3.55 2.73
N ARG A 29 -4.67 -4.57 3.56
CA ARG A 29 -3.36 -5.26 3.62
C ARG A 29 -3.01 -5.88 2.27
N ALA A 30 -3.97 -6.51 1.60
CA ALA A 30 -3.75 -7.08 0.27
C ALA A 30 -3.41 -5.98 -0.76
N LEU A 31 -4.16 -4.89 -0.78
CA LEU A 31 -3.92 -3.75 -1.67
C LEU A 31 -2.54 -3.10 -1.43
N MET A 32 -2.13 -2.95 -0.16
CA MET A 32 -0.82 -2.43 0.21
C MET A 32 0.31 -3.35 -0.27
N VAL A 33 0.21 -4.66 -0.02
CA VAL A 33 1.22 -5.64 -0.45
C VAL A 33 1.33 -5.66 -1.98
N VAL A 34 0.21 -5.68 -2.69
CA VAL A 34 0.18 -5.64 -4.16
C VAL A 34 0.81 -4.34 -4.67
N SER A 35 0.48 -3.19 -4.06
CA SER A 35 1.06 -1.90 -4.44
C SER A 35 2.58 -1.85 -4.25
N ILE A 36 3.10 -2.44 -3.15
CA ILE A 36 4.54 -2.54 -2.89
C ILE A 36 5.22 -3.42 -3.94
N VAL A 37 4.67 -4.59 -4.24
CA VAL A 37 5.23 -5.52 -5.22
C VAL A 37 5.25 -4.88 -6.61
N LEU A 38 4.14 -4.26 -7.03
CA LEU A 38 4.06 -3.54 -8.30
C LEU A 38 5.04 -2.35 -8.34
N GLY A 39 5.15 -1.59 -7.25
CA GLY A 39 6.10 -0.50 -7.13
C GLY A 39 7.56 -0.96 -7.25
N PHE A 40 7.91 -2.09 -6.64
CA PHE A 40 9.24 -2.67 -6.73
C PHE A 40 9.57 -3.12 -8.16
N ILE A 41 8.64 -3.82 -8.82
CA ILE A 41 8.80 -4.23 -10.23
C ILE A 41 8.93 -3.00 -11.13
N ALA A 42 8.10 -1.98 -10.93
CA ALA A 42 8.15 -0.75 -11.71
C ALA A 42 9.47 0.01 -11.52
N LEU A 43 10.03 0.03 -10.30
CA LEU A 43 11.35 0.59 -10.03
C LEU A 43 12.45 -0.18 -10.77
N LEU A 44 12.42 -1.51 -10.76
CA LEU A 44 13.37 -2.34 -11.50
C LEU A 44 13.26 -2.07 -13.02
N VAL A 45 12.05 -2.00 -13.56
CA VAL A 45 11.84 -1.69 -14.99
C VAL A 45 12.32 -0.28 -15.33
N ALA A 46 12.03 0.70 -14.48
CA ALA A 46 12.47 2.08 -14.69
C ALA A 46 13.99 2.21 -14.65
N THR A 47 14.65 1.55 -13.68
CA THR A 47 16.12 1.52 -13.56
C THR A 47 16.78 0.80 -14.74
N MET A 48 16.14 -0.25 -15.27
CA MET A 48 16.56 -0.95 -16.49
C MET A 48 16.42 -0.10 -17.77
N GLY A 49 15.57 0.94 -17.75
CA GLY A 49 15.40 1.89 -18.86
C GLY A 49 16.29 3.13 -18.80
N MET A 50 17.05 3.34 -17.72
CA MET A 50 17.90 4.52 -17.59
C MET A 50 19.14 4.45 -18.49
N LYS A 51 19.60 5.62 -18.96
CA LYS A 51 20.80 5.74 -19.82
C LYS A 51 22.06 5.16 -19.17
N CYS A 52 22.17 5.20 -17.85
CA CYS A 52 23.34 4.70 -17.11
C CYS A 52 23.37 3.18 -16.91
N THR A 53 22.31 2.45 -17.29
CA THR A 53 22.25 0.99 -17.13
C THR A 53 22.64 0.31 -18.44
N ASN A 54 23.51 -0.71 -18.40
CA ASN A 54 23.98 -1.40 -19.61
C ASN A 54 23.06 -2.56 -20.07
N CYS A 55 21.95 -2.83 -19.35
CA CYS A 55 20.98 -3.83 -19.79
C CYS A 55 20.23 -3.36 -21.05
N GLY A 56 20.25 -4.17 -22.12
CA GLY A 56 19.37 -3.99 -23.29
C GLY A 56 19.97 -3.34 -24.55
N GLY A 57 21.28 -3.15 -24.63
CA GLY A 57 21.97 -2.61 -25.82
C GLY A 57 21.98 -1.07 -25.90
N ASP A 58 22.48 -0.52 -27.02
CA ASP A 58 22.66 0.93 -27.23
C ASP A 58 21.42 1.66 -27.77
N ASP A 59 20.29 0.95 -27.91
CA ASP A 59 19.04 1.52 -28.42
C ASP A 59 18.41 2.51 -27.41
N LYS A 60 18.82 3.79 -27.49
CA LYS A 60 18.35 4.88 -26.63
C LYS A 60 16.82 5.04 -26.66
N VAL A 61 16.19 4.80 -27.81
CA VAL A 61 14.73 4.89 -27.98
C VAL A 61 13.99 3.78 -27.23
N LYS A 62 14.52 2.55 -27.26
CA LYS A 62 13.94 1.41 -26.52
C LYS A 62 14.09 1.60 -25.02
N LYS A 63 15.28 2.02 -24.54
CA LYS A 63 15.51 2.36 -23.13
C LYS A 63 14.56 3.46 -22.63
N ALA A 64 14.39 4.53 -23.42
CA ALA A 64 13.46 5.60 -23.08
C ALA A 64 12.00 5.13 -22.97
N ARG A 65 11.54 4.26 -23.89
CA ARG A 65 10.19 3.67 -23.81
C ARG A 65 10.03 2.80 -22.55
N ILE A 66 11.02 1.97 -22.24
CA ILE A 66 11.01 1.10 -21.06
C ILE A 66 10.95 1.94 -19.77
N ALA A 67 11.77 2.99 -19.66
CA ALA A 67 11.75 3.91 -18.53
C ALA A 67 10.40 4.62 -18.39
N MET A 68 9.82 5.10 -19.49
CA MET A 68 8.49 5.72 -19.52
C MET A 68 7.41 4.75 -19.04
N THR A 69 7.40 3.51 -19.57
CA THR A 69 6.43 2.50 -19.15
C THR A 69 6.59 2.14 -17.66
N GLY A 70 7.82 2.01 -17.17
CA GLY A 70 8.08 1.77 -15.74
C GLY A 70 7.56 2.91 -14.86
N GLY A 71 7.78 4.16 -15.26
CA GLY A 71 7.26 5.34 -14.56
C GLY A 71 5.72 5.38 -14.52
N ILE A 72 5.05 5.09 -15.63
CA ILE A 72 3.57 5.05 -15.68
C ILE A 72 3.04 3.97 -14.73
N VAL A 73 3.62 2.77 -14.76
CA VAL A 73 3.21 1.68 -13.86
C VAL A 73 3.47 2.05 -12.39
N PHE A 74 4.56 2.75 -12.09
CA PHE A 74 4.86 3.24 -10.74
C PHE A 74 3.82 4.25 -10.24
N ILE A 75 3.39 5.18 -11.10
CA ILE A 75 2.34 6.15 -10.77
C ILE A 75 1.01 5.42 -10.49
N VAL A 76 0.64 4.45 -11.33
CA VAL A 76 -0.58 3.66 -11.13
C VAL A 76 -0.54 2.87 -9.82
N ALA A 77 0.61 2.27 -9.49
CA ALA A 77 0.80 1.58 -8.20
C ALA A 77 0.67 2.54 -7.01
N GLY A 78 1.22 3.76 -7.11
CA GLY A 78 1.07 4.79 -6.08
C GLY A 78 -0.37 5.27 -5.89
N LEU A 79 -1.11 5.46 -6.99
CA LEU A 79 -2.53 5.82 -6.95
C LEU A 79 -3.38 4.71 -6.31
N ALA A 80 -3.10 3.44 -6.61
CA ALA A 80 -3.78 2.31 -5.98
C ALA A 80 -3.58 2.29 -4.46
N ALA A 81 -2.35 2.55 -3.99
CA ALA A 81 -2.06 2.66 -2.56
C ALA A 81 -2.78 3.83 -1.89
N LEU A 82 -2.82 5.00 -2.57
CA LEU A 82 -3.58 6.16 -2.09
C LEU A 82 -5.07 5.84 -1.95
N VAL A 83 -5.68 5.22 -2.97
CA VAL A 83 -7.09 4.82 -2.94
C VAL A 83 -7.36 3.85 -1.78
N ALA A 84 -6.49 2.87 -1.56
CA ALA A 84 -6.62 1.93 -0.44
C ALA A 84 -6.59 2.64 0.92
N CYS A 85 -5.64 3.57 1.13
CA CYS A 85 -5.58 4.38 2.34
C CYS A 85 -6.80 5.29 2.50
N SER A 86 -7.25 5.95 1.43
CA SER A 86 -8.44 6.80 1.45
C SER A 86 -9.70 6.03 1.80
N TRP A 87 -9.82 4.77 1.36
CA TRP A 87 -10.97 3.95 1.66
C TRP A 87 -11.04 3.60 3.15
N ILE A 88 -9.92 3.18 3.76
CA ILE A 88 -9.89 2.94 5.22
C ILE A 88 -10.17 4.22 6.01
N ALA A 89 -9.58 5.34 5.60
CA ALA A 89 -9.86 6.61 6.27
C ALA A 89 -11.36 6.96 6.18
N HIS A 90 -11.98 6.74 5.03
CA HIS A 90 -13.42 6.96 4.86
C HIS A 90 -14.24 6.03 5.76
N ASP A 91 -13.91 4.74 5.82
CA ASP A 91 -14.59 3.74 6.65
C ASP A 91 -14.55 4.12 8.14
N ILE A 92 -13.36 4.49 8.63
CA ILE A 92 -13.17 4.97 10.01
C ILE A 92 -14.02 6.21 10.28
N ILE A 93 -14.01 7.19 9.37
CA ILE A 93 -14.80 8.42 9.52
C ILE A 93 -16.30 8.09 9.57
N THR A 94 -16.78 7.22 8.67
CA THR A 94 -18.20 6.83 8.67
C THR A 94 -18.59 6.09 9.93
N ASP A 95 -17.70 5.27 10.48
CA ASP A 95 -17.94 4.54 11.73
C ASP A 95 -18.01 5.49 12.94
N PHE A 96 -17.17 6.55 12.96
CA PHE A 96 -17.22 7.60 13.98
C PHE A 96 -18.52 8.41 13.96
N TYR A 97 -19.09 8.67 12.78
CA TYR A 97 -20.33 9.45 12.63
C TYR A 97 -21.60 8.58 12.66
N ASN A 98 -21.47 7.27 12.78
CA ASN A 98 -22.61 6.36 12.79
C ASN A 98 -23.32 6.42 14.16
N PRO A 99 -24.62 6.76 14.23
CA PRO A 99 -25.34 6.83 15.51
C PRO A 99 -25.56 5.45 16.16
N TYR A 100 -25.27 4.35 15.44
CA TYR A 100 -25.43 2.98 15.93
C TYR A 100 -24.12 2.36 16.44
N THR A 101 -22.98 3.06 16.35
CA THR A 101 -21.69 2.58 16.87
C THR A 101 -21.48 3.10 18.30
N PRO A 102 -21.22 2.23 19.29
CA PRO A 102 -20.98 2.69 20.65
C PRO A 102 -19.66 3.45 20.71
N THR A 103 -19.71 4.75 20.98
CA THR A 103 -18.54 5.65 21.04
C THR A 103 -17.64 5.45 22.26
N ASN A 104 -17.89 4.44 23.09
CA ASN A 104 -17.13 4.16 24.31
C ASN A 104 -17.10 2.66 24.62
N ALA A 105 -16.03 1.98 24.22
CA ALA A 105 -15.56 0.73 24.85
C ALA A 105 -14.03 0.73 24.86
#